data_AF-A0A0G1YLW8-F1
#
_entry.id   AF-A0A0G1YLW8-F1
#
_cell.length_a   1.000
_cell.length_b   1.000
_cell.length_c   1.000
_cell.angle_alpha   90.00
_cell.angle_beta   90.00
_cell.angle_gamma   90.00
#
_symmetry.space_group_name_H-M   'P 1'
#
loop_
_entity.id
_entity.type
_entity.pdbx_description
1 polymer ?
#
loop_
_entity_poly.entity_id
_entity_poly.type
_entity_poly.pdbx_seq_one_letter_code
_entity_poly.pdbx_strand_id
1 'polypeptide(L)'
;MPAMTSLAMPDTKAEETVMTVLTPKEVRAEDYQPISDPKNVEKFLNDYFADIPLMAKIAKCESQNRHYNSKGNVLRGQKNTYDRGVMQINLLYHEETAEKMGLDLHDIDDNVAFARHLYEKYGAKPWMSSSACWSKFASSDIARK
;
A
#
# COMPACT_ATOMS: atom_id res chain seq x y z
N MET A 1 49.68 19.78 -57.58
CA MET A 1 49.10 18.87 -56.58
C MET A 1 47.86 19.56 -56.01
N PRO A 2 46.65 19.04 -56.24
CA PRO A 2 45.42 19.70 -55.79
C PRO A 2 45.09 19.31 -54.34
N ALA A 3 44.60 20.29 -53.59
CA ALA A 3 44.16 20.17 -52.20
C ALA A 3 42.84 19.40 -52.13
N MET A 4 42.74 18.50 -51.14
CA MET A 4 41.61 17.61 -50.92
C MET A 4 40.40 18.38 -50.36
N THR A 5 39.26 18.18 -51.01
CA THR A 5 37.93 18.68 -50.63
C THR A 5 37.47 18.08 -49.31
N SER A 6 37.08 18.93 -48.36
CA SER A 6 36.47 18.55 -47.09
C SER A 6 35.01 18.14 -47.30
N LEU A 7 34.67 16.87 -47.03
CA LEU A 7 33.29 16.39 -46.96
C LEU A 7 32.68 16.78 -45.60
N ALA A 8 31.62 17.57 -45.64
CA ALA A 8 30.73 17.81 -44.51
C ALA A 8 29.89 16.56 -44.22
N MET A 9 29.82 16.17 -42.95
CA MET A 9 28.85 15.18 -42.46
C MET A 9 27.57 15.89 -42.02
N PRO A 10 26.37 15.36 -42.32
CA PRO A 10 25.13 15.89 -41.75
C PRO A 10 24.98 15.47 -40.29
N ASP A 11 24.64 16.44 -39.44
CA ASP A 11 24.19 16.23 -38.07
C ASP A 11 22.91 15.39 -38.05
N THR A 12 23.04 14.10 -37.75
CA THR A 12 21.91 13.23 -37.41
C THR A 12 21.39 13.63 -36.04
N LYS A 13 20.33 14.44 -35.99
CA LYS A 13 19.49 14.63 -34.80
C LYS A 13 18.92 13.27 -34.40
N ALA A 14 19.36 12.74 -33.26
CA ALA A 14 18.65 11.68 -32.57
C ALA A 14 17.32 12.27 -32.05
N GLU A 15 16.19 11.77 -32.56
CA GLU A 15 14.89 11.93 -31.92
C GLU A 15 14.90 11.10 -30.64
N GLU A 16 14.93 11.80 -29.51
CA GLU A 16 14.75 11.22 -28.18
C GLU A 16 13.27 10.88 -28.02
N THR A 17 12.94 9.62 -28.29
CA THR A 17 11.62 9.05 -27.97
C THR A 17 11.46 9.11 -26.46
N VAL A 18 10.74 10.13 -25.98
CA VAL A 18 10.32 10.28 -24.58
C VAL A 18 9.41 9.10 -24.24
N MET A 19 10.02 8.05 -23.71
CA MET A 19 9.32 6.94 -23.08
C MET A 19 8.73 7.52 -21.80
N THR A 20 7.45 7.92 -21.84
CA THR A 20 6.70 8.34 -20.65
C THR A 20 6.73 7.20 -19.64
N VAL A 21 7.64 7.33 -18.67
CA VAL A 21 7.67 6.51 -17.47
C VAL A 21 6.36 6.82 -16.74
N LEU A 22 5.40 5.90 -16.81
CA LEU A 22 4.22 5.90 -15.95
C LEU A 22 4.72 5.65 -14.53
N THR A 23 5.15 6.70 -13.83
CA THR A 23 5.36 6.65 -12.40
C THR A 23 4.04 6.22 -11.77
N PRO A 24 3.99 5.14 -10.97
CA PRO A 24 2.78 4.75 -10.28
C PRO A 24 2.27 5.95 -9.49
N LYS A 25 1.01 6.33 -9.74
CA LYS A 25 0.35 7.40 -8.98
C LYS A 25 0.44 7.03 -7.49
N GLU A 26 0.98 7.92 -6.68
CA GLU A 26 1.03 7.74 -5.23
C GLU A 26 -0.41 7.70 -4.69
N VAL A 27 -0.83 6.55 -4.17
CA VAL A 27 -2.19 6.35 -3.65
C VAL A 27 -2.20 6.84 -2.21
N ARG A 28 -2.96 7.92 -1.95
CA ARG A 28 -3.09 8.53 -0.62
C ARG A 28 -4.53 8.58 -0.16
N ALA A 29 -4.77 8.43 1.14
CA ALA A 29 -6.12 8.34 1.70
C ALA A 29 -6.95 9.62 1.56
N GLU A 30 -6.29 10.77 1.37
CA GLU A 30 -6.93 12.06 1.08
C GLU A 30 -7.77 12.07 -0.21
N ASP A 31 -7.42 11.24 -1.21
CA ASP A 31 -8.19 11.08 -2.45
C ASP A 31 -9.52 10.33 -2.23
N TYR A 32 -9.69 9.71 -1.06
CA TYR A 32 -10.82 8.81 -0.75
C TYR A 32 -11.66 9.35 0.42
N GLN A 33 -11.65 10.65 0.66
CA GLN A 33 -12.45 11.23 1.74
C GLN A 33 -13.97 11.06 1.49
N PRO A 34 -14.77 10.87 2.55
CA PRO A 34 -14.36 10.73 3.95
C PRO A 34 -13.82 9.33 4.28
N ILE A 35 -12.66 9.26 4.94
CA ILE A 35 -12.03 8.00 5.41
C ILE A 35 -12.73 7.39 6.64
N SER A 36 -13.84 7.99 7.08
CA SER A 36 -14.77 7.41 8.05
C SER A 36 -15.76 6.44 7.40
N ASP A 37 -15.95 6.48 6.07
CA ASP A 37 -16.79 5.53 5.34
C ASP A 37 -15.98 4.25 5.00
N PRO A 38 -16.39 3.06 5.50
CA PRO A 38 -15.72 1.82 5.18
C PRO A 38 -15.63 1.50 3.69
N LYS A 39 -16.57 1.99 2.87
CA LYS A 39 -16.54 1.78 1.41
C LYS A 39 -15.42 2.57 0.75
N ASN A 40 -15.13 3.77 1.25
CA ASN A 40 -14.04 4.58 0.73
C ASN A 40 -12.69 4.02 1.15
N VAL A 41 -12.58 3.56 2.41
CA VAL A 41 -11.41 2.85 2.89
C VAL A 41 -11.19 1.56 2.08
N GLU A 42 -12.24 0.81 1.73
CA GLU A 42 -12.12 -0.36 0.85
C GLU A 42 -11.54 0.00 -0.52
N LYS A 43 -11.98 1.10 -1.14
CA LYS A 43 -11.43 1.59 -2.42
C LYS A 43 -9.96 1.95 -2.29
N PHE A 44 -9.63 2.78 -1.30
CA PHE A 44 -8.25 3.15 -0.98
C PHE A 44 -7.35 1.93 -0.82
N LEU A 45 -7.77 0.93 -0.03
CA LEU A 45 -7.01 -0.29 0.19
C LEU A 45 -6.83 -1.12 -1.08
N ASN A 46 -7.87 -1.24 -1.91
CA ASN A 46 -7.76 -1.98 -3.17
C ASN A 46 -6.78 -1.30 -4.15
N ASP A 47 -6.77 0.03 -4.19
CA ASP A 47 -5.88 0.78 -5.06
C ASP A 47 -4.44 0.80 -4.51
N TYR A 48 -4.26 0.97 -3.19
CA TYR A 48 -2.96 0.96 -2.51
C TYR A 48 -2.28 -0.42 -2.55
N PHE A 49 -3.07 -1.50 -2.43
CA PHE A 49 -2.60 -2.88 -2.50
C PHE A 49 -2.97 -3.57 -3.82
N ALA A 50 -3.06 -2.83 -4.92
CA ALA A 50 -3.42 -3.38 -6.23
C ALA A 50 -2.48 -4.52 -6.68
N ASP A 51 -1.21 -4.47 -6.28
CA ASP A 51 -0.18 -5.48 -6.51
C ASP A 51 -0.27 -6.69 -5.55
N ILE A 52 -0.89 -6.51 -4.38
CA ILE A 52 -1.07 -7.56 -3.35
C ILE A 52 -2.54 -7.57 -2.88
N PRO A 53 -3.52 -8.00 -3.71
CA PRO A 53 -4.95 -7.91 -3.37
C PRO A 53 -5.34 -8.60 -2.04
N LEU A 54 -4.57 -9.61 -1.63
CA LEU A 54 -4.73 -10.29 -0.34
C LEU A 54 -4.65 -9.31 0.86
N MET A 55 -3.81 -8.27 0.80
CA MET A 55 -3.66 -7.29 1.87
C MET A 55 -4.95 -6.47 2.08
N ALA A 56 -5.63 -6.08 1.01
CA ALA A 56 -6.94 -5.44 1.11
C ALA A 56 -8.00 -6.39 1.72
N LYS A 57 -7.90 -7.70 1.47
CA LYS A 57 -8.79 -8.70 2.10
C LYS A 57 -8.47 -8.92 3.58
N ILE A 58 -7.18 -8.92 3.95
CA ILE A 58 -6.74 -8.96 5.35
C ILE A 58 -7.32 -7.75 6.09
N ALA A 59 -7.16 -6.54 5.56
CA ALA A 59 -7.74 -5.31 6.15
C ALA A 59 -9.25 -5.43 6.41
N LYS A 60 -10.00 -6.00 5.45
CA LYS A 60 -11.44 -6.26 5.60
C LYS A 60 -11.73 -7.24 6.74
N CYS A 61 -10.91 -8.27 6.91
CA CYS A 61 -11.06 -9.24 7.98
C CYS A 61 -10.66 -8.67 9.35
N GLU A 62 -9.66 -7.80 9.40
CA GLU A 62 -9.14 -7.21 10.64
C GLU A 62 -10.05 -6.12 11.20
N SER A 63 -10.47 -5.19 10.35
CA SER A 63 -11.17 -3.97 10.81
C SER A 63 -12.55 -3.75 10.19
N GLN A 64 -12.93 -4.59 9.21
CA GLN A 64 -14.08 -4.33 8.32
C GLN A 64 -13.88 -3.03 7.51
N ASN A 65 -12.64 -2.78 7.06
CA ASN A 65 -12.24 -1.56 6.34
C ASN A 65 -12.49 -0.29 7.15
N ARG A 66 -12.22 -0.32 8.46
CA ARG A 66 -12.38 0.88 9.32
C ARG A 66 -11.05 1.27 9.91
N HIS A 67 -10.64 2.51 9.67
CA HIS A 67 -9.53 3.10 10.40
C HIS A 67 -10.00 3.81 11.68
N TYR A 68 -11.18 4.43 11.66
CA TYR A 68 -11.77 5.14 12.80
C TYR A 68 -13.03 4.45 13.33
N ASN A 69 -13.34 4.67 14.60
CA ASN A 69 -14.61 4.29 15.20
C ASN A 69 -15.69 5.37 14.97
N SER A 70 -16.92 5.09 15.41
CA SER A 70 -18.07 6.01 15.26
C SER A 70 -17.90 7.36 15.96
N LYS A 71 -16.91 7.50 16.86
CA LYS A 71 -16.58 8.74 17.55
C LYS A 71 -15.41 9.49 16.89
N GLY A 72 -14.91 9.02 15.75
CA GLY A 72 -13.78 9.61 15.04
C GLY A 72 -12.39 9.31 15.64
N ASN A 73 -12.30 8.43 16.64
CA ASN A 73 -11.00 8.02 17.18
C ASN A 73 -10.45 6.84 16.39
N VAL A 74 -9.12 6.71 16.30
CA VAL A 74 -8.46 5.55 15.69
C VAL A 74 -8.98 4.26 16.30
N LEU A 75 -9.29 3.30 15.43
CA LEU A 75 -9.86 2.02 15.80
C LEU A 75 -8.86 1.26 16.67
N ARG A 76 -9.35 0.75 17.80
CA ARG A 76 -8.61 -0.10 18.71
C ARG A 76 -9.16 -1.51 18.65
N GLY A 77 -8.28 -2.51 18.73
CA GLY A 77 -8.69 -3.91 18.78
C GLY A 77 -9.59 -4.20 19.98
N GLN A 78 -10.57 -5.07 19.77
CA GLN A 78 -11.52 -5.46 20.82
C GLN A 78 -10.89 -6.45 21.81
N LYS A 79 -10.06 -7.39 21.31
CA LYS A 79 -9.38 -8.40 22.14
C LYS A 79 -8.07 -7.86 22.71
N ASN A 80 -7.29 -7.16 21.88
CA ASN A 80 -6.05 -6.54 22.28
C ASN A 80 -6.14 -5.03 22.03
N THR A 81 -6.13 -4.27 23.12
CA THR A 81 -6.27 -2.83 23.08
C THR A 81 -5.02 -2.12 22.54
N TYR A 82 -3.94 -2.85 22.22
CA TYR A 82 -2.76 -2.32 21.54
C TYR A 82 -2.86 -2.39 20.01
N ASP A 83 -3.84 -3.10 19.43
CA ASP A 83 -4.00 -3.15 17.98
C ASP A 83 -4.61 -1.83 17.48
N ARG A 84 -4.09 -1.29 16.37
CA ARG A 84 -4.48 0.03 15.83
C ARG A 84 -4.85 0.02 14.36
N GLY A 85 -5.85 0.83 14.04
CA GLY A 85 -6.17 1.25 12.68
C GLY A 85 -6.72 0.13 11.80
N VAL A 86 -6.66 0.36 10.50
CA VAL A 86 -7.31 -0.49 9.50
C VAL A 86 -6.65 -1.88 9.36
N MET A 87 -5.35 -1.96 9.63
CA MET A 87 -4.57 -3.21 9.59
C MET A 87 -4.41 -3.89 10.96
N GLN A 88 -5.00 -3.32 12.01
CA GLN A 88 -4.93 -3.83 13.39
C GLN A 88 -3.49 -4.15 13.84
N ILE A 89 -2.54 -3.25 13.57
CA ILE A 89 -1.13 -3.44 13.93
C ILE A 89 -0.96 -3.24 15.43
N ASN A 90 -0.28 -4.18 16.08
CA ASN A 90 -0.03 -4.14 17.52
C ASN A 90 1.08 -3.15 17.89
N LEU A 91 0.75 -2.06 18.60
CA LEU A 91 1.72 -1.03 18.97
C LEU A 91 2.86 -1.56 19.85
N LEU A 92 2.58 -2.46 20.79
CA LEU A 92 3.58 -2.93 21.76
C LEU A 92 4.81 -3.55 21.08
N TYR A 93 4.64 -4.15 19.90
CA TYR A 93 5.73 -4.79 19.17
C TYR A 93 6.29 -3.96 18.01
N HIS A 94 5.53 -2.98 17.53
CA HIS A 94 5.78 -2.37 16.23
C HIS A 94 5.90 -0.86 16.23
N GLU A 95 5.41 -0.17 17.27
CA GLU A 95 5.44 1.29 17.36
C GLU A 95 6.86 1.84 17.26
N GLU A 96 7.81 1.33 18.05
CA GLU A 96 9.21 1.78 17.99
C GLU A 96 9.85 1.54 16.61
N THR A 97 9.45 0.49 15.90
CA THR A 97 9.98 0.23 14.55
C THR A 97 9.36 1.17 13.53
N ALA A 98 8.06 1.45 13.63
CA ALA A 98 7.37 2.41 12.78
C ALA A 98 7.92 3.84 12.98
N GLU A 99 8.13 4.27 14.21
CA GLU A 99 8.72 5.57 14.54
C GLU A 99 10.14 5.74 13.96
N LYS A 100 10.97 4.69 14.02
CA LYS A 100 12.31 4.70 13.38
C LYS A 100 12.24 4.84 11.87
N MET A 101 11.13 4.45 11.25
CA MET A 101 10.85 4.63 9.82
C MET A 101 10.17 5.98 9.52
N GLY A 102 9.87 6.78 10.54
CA GLY A 102 9.14 8.05 10.41
C GLY A 102 7.64 7.90 10.18
N LEU A 103 7.06 6.75 10.57
CA LEU A 103 5.65 6.43 10.37
C LEU A 103 4.86 6.54 11.68
N ASP A 104 3.64 7.10 11.62
CA ASP A 104 2.66 7.10 12.71
C ASP A 104 1.56 6.06 12.46
N LEU A 105 1.51 4.99 13.27
CA LEU A 105 0.51 3.93 13.12
C LEU A 105 -0.94 4.36 13.40
N HIS A 106 -1.15 5.59 13.90
CA HIS A 106 -2.45 6.24 14.06
C HIS A 106 -2.93 6.98 12.81
N ASP A 107 -2.05 7.23 11.85
CA ASP A 107 -2.41 7.72 10.52
C ASP A 107 -2.72 6.55 9.59
N ILE A 108 -3.68 6.72 8.68
CA ILE A 108 -4.12 5.63 7.80
C ILE A 108 -3.11 5.30 6.70
N ASP A 109 -2.44 6.30 6.13
CA ASP A 109 -1.43 6.12 5.06
C ASP A 109 -0.22 5.37 5.66
N ASP A 110 0.22 5.80 6.84
CA ASP A 110 1.34 5.18 7.55
C ASP A 110 1.01 3.78 8.09
N ASN A 111 -0.23 3.55 8.54
CA ASN A 111 -0.69 2.23 8.98
C ASN A 111 -0.63 1.21 7.84
N VAL A 112 -1.05 1.57 6.62
CA VAL A 112 -0.98 0.66 5.46
C VAL A 112 0.44 0.51 4.92
N ALA A 113 1.25 1.56 4.99
CA ALA A 113 2.67 1.52 4.63
C ALA A 113 3.45 0.57 5.54
N PHE A 114 3.25 0.66 6.85
CA PHE A 114 3.88 -0.25 7.80
C PHE A 114 3.36 -1.69 7.65
N ALA A 115 2.08 -1.87 7.36
CA ALA A 115 1.53 -3.20 7.09
C ALA A 115 2.16 -3.84 5.84
N ARG A 116 2.40 -3.05 4.78
CA ARG A 116 3.16 -3.51 3.60
C ARG A 116 4.55 -3.98 4.02
N HIS A 117 5.28 -3.19 4.80
CA HIS A 117 6.60 -3.57 5.32
C HIS A 117 6.58 -4.90 6.09
N LEU A 118 5.59 -5.10 6.97
CA LEU A 118 5.42 -6.37 7.68
C LEU A 118 5.16 -7.54 6.73
N TYR A 119 4.31 -7.33 5.71
CA TYR A 119 3.99 -8.37 4.73
C TYR A 119 5.19 -8.77 3.89
N GLU A 120 5.99 -7.79 3.43
CA GLU A 120 7.22 -8.08 2.67
C GLU A 120 8.21 -8.91 3.49
N LYS A 121 8.29 -8.66 4.79
CA LYS A 121 9.22 -9.35 5.69
C LYS A 121 8.73 -10.72 6.17
N TYR A 122 7.43 -10.87 6.43
CA TYR A 122 6.88 -12.03 7.13
C TYR A 122 5.74 -12.73 6.38
N GLY A 123 5.30 -12.20 5.23
CA GLY A 123 4.07 -12.58 4.56
C GLY A 123 2.83 -12.28 5.41
N ALA A 124 1.78 -13.08 5.25
CA ALA A 124 0.53 -12.94 6.01
C ALA A 124 0.63 -13.41 7.48
N LYS A 125 1.81 -13.85 7.96
CA LYS A 125 1.99 -14.40 9.31
C LYS A 125 1.50 -13.50 10.46
N PRO A 126 1.70 -12.16 10.42
CA PRO A 126 1.22 -11.28 11.48
C PRO A 126 -0.31 -11.31 11.69
N TRP A 127 -1.07 -11.67 10.65
CA TRP A 127 -2.53 -11.70 10.64
C TRP A 127 -3.11 -13.13 10.68
N MET A 128 -2.35 -14.11 11.16
CA MET A 128 -2.82 -15.51 11.23
C MET A 128 -4.03 -15.70 12.15
N SER A 129 -4.22 -14.82 13.13
CA SER A 129 -5.39 -14.80 14.02
C SER A 129 -6.72 -14.65 13.26
N SER A 130 -6.71 -13.94 12.11
CA SER A 130 -7.86 -13.73 11.23
C SER A 130 -7.84 -14.63 9.99
N SER A 131 -6.92 -15.61 9.92
CA SER A 131 -6.74 -16.48 8.75
C SER A 131 -8.00 -17.22 8.30
N ALA A 132 -8.86 -17.63 9.22
CA ALA A 132 -10.16 -18.24 8.89
C ALA A 132 -11.06 -17.34 8.02
N CYS A 133 -10.87 -16.01 8.08
CA CYS A 133 -11.56 -15.05 7.24
C CYS A 133 -10.85 -14.90 5.88
N TRP A 134 -9.56 -14.55 5.86
CA TRP A 134 -8.90 -14.17 4.61
C TRP A 134 -8.36 -15.35 3.77
N SER A 135 -8.14 -16.52 4.36
CA SER A 135 -7.65 -17.71 3.63
C SER A 135 -8.60 -18.15 2.51
N LYS A 136 -9.89 -17.85 2.65
CA LYS A 136 -10.91 -18.11 1.62
C LYS A 136 -10.65 -17.34 0.33
N PHE A 137 -10.04 -16.16 0.44
CA PHE A 137 -9.71 -15.31 -0.71
C PHE A 137 -8.38 -15.69 -1.36
N ALA A 138 -7.40 -16.14 -0.55
CA ALA A 138 -6.09 -16.55 -1.06
C ALA A 138 -6.20 -17.67 -2.11
N SER A 139 -7.06 -18.67 -1.88
CA SER A 139 -7.31 -19.74 -2.84
C SER A 139 -8.03 -19.26 -4.11
N SER A 140 -8.93 -18.27 -3.98
CA SER A 140 -9.66 -17.72 -5.13
C SER A 140 -8.84 -16.76 -5.99
N ASP A 141 -7.86 -16.06 -5.40
CA ASP A 141 -6.97 -15.16 -6.13
C ASP A 141 -5.92 -15.95 -6.95
N ILE A 142 -5.54 -17.15 -6.49
CA ILE A 142 -4.72 -18.09 -7.26
C ILE A 142 -5.52 -18.65 -8.46
N ALA A 143 -6.82 -18.89 -8.30
CA ALA A 143 -7.68 -19.43 -9.37
C ALA A 143 -8.14 -18.42 -10.42
N ARG A 144 -7.81 -17.12 -10.26
CA ARG A 144 -8.16 -16.03 -11.19
C ARG A 144 -7.00 -15.60 -12.09
N LYS A 145 -5.83 -16.26 -11.99
CA LYS A 145 -4.70 -16.12 -12.91
C LYS A 145 -4.67 -17.29 -13.87
#